data_AF-A0A426ZFB5-F1
#
_entry.id   AF-A0A426ZFB5-F1
#
_cell.length_a   1.000
_cell.length_b   1.000
_cell.length_c   1.000
_cell.angle_alpha   90.00
_cell.angle_beta   90.00
_cell.angle_gamma   90.00
#
_symmetry.space_group_name_H-M   'P 1'
#
loop_
_entity.id
_entity.type
_entity.pdbx_description
1 polymer ?
#
loop_
_entity_poly.entity_id
_entity_poly.type
_entity_poly.pdbx_seq_one_letter_code
_entity_poly.pdbx_strand_id
1 'polypeptide(L)'
;MRRRRTRTDRDAMATKEENSDTGVIQGRVEDVQELRRSHPTVIPARYVRDGNERPSPAPSPILPSMDVPVIDLSRLGSCSSKTPEMAKLAAACEGWGFFQVINHGVEHELLEEMEKLAREFFMLPLEEKEKYPMPPGGIQGYGHAFVFSEEQKLDWCNMFALGLAPAFVRKPELWPTNPPSFR
;
A
#
# COMPACT_ATOMS: atom_id res chain seq x y z
N MET A 1 21.44 -32.90 -65.77
CA MET A 1 22.77 -32.29 -66.02
C MET A 1 22.95 -31.12 -65.06
N ARG A 2 24.10 -31.04 -64.37
CA ARG A 2 24.41 -30.18 -63.22
C ARG A 2 24.43 -28.68 -63.53
N ARG A 3 24.07 -27.84 -62.53
CA ARG A 3 24.82 -26.70 -61.92
C ARG A 3 23.87 -25.94 -60.96
N ARG A 4 23.87 -26.16 -59.63
CA ARG A 4 24.67 -25.62 -58.48
C ARG A 4 24.62 -24.08 -58.22
N ARG A 5 23.97 -23.74 -57.08
CA ARG A 5 24.20 -22.72 -55.99
C ARG A 5 24.24 -21.23 -56.36
N THR A 6 23.65 -20.31 -55.57
CA THR A 6 23.99 -19.84 -54.19
C THR A 6 22.76 -19.21 -53.46
N ARG A 7 22.37 -19.54 -52.21
CA ARG A 7 22.68 -18.90 -50.87
C ARG A 7 22.89 -17.37 -50.98
N THR A 8 22.13 -16.44 -50.40
CA THR A 8 21.67 -16.10 -49.02
C THR A 8 20.64 -14.94 -49.22
N ASP A 9 19.54 -14.72 -48.50
CA ASP A 9 19.35 -14.17 -47.13
C ASP A 9 17.84 -14.28 -46.83
N ARG A 10 17.39 -14.93 -45.75
CA ARG A 10 17.04 -14.31 -44.45
C ARG A 10 16.33 -12.96 -44.56
N ASP A 11 15.03 -13.01 -44.83
CA ASP A 11 14.09 -12.00 -44.31
C ASP A 11 13.17 -12.66 -43.30
N ALA A 12 13.46 -12.38 -42.03
CA ALA A 12 12.63 -12.69 -40.89
C ALA A 12 11.41 -11.75 -40.92
N MET A 13 10.23 -12.33 -41.07
CA MET A 13 8.96 -11.63 -40.91
C MET A 13 8.73 -11.39 -39.41
N ALA A 14 9.35 -10.33 -38.89
CA ALA A 14 9.08 -9.82 -37.56
C ALA A 14 7.74 -9.06 -37.61
N THR A 15 6.70 -9.69 -37.09
CA THR A 15 5.44 -9.03 -36.73
C THR A 15 5.76 -7.96 -35.68
N LYS A 16 5.66 -6.68 -36.07
CA LYS A 16 5.59 -5.58 -35.11
C LYS A 16 4.26 -5.71 -34.37
N GLU A 17 4.30 -6.22 -33.15
CA GLU A 17 3.26 -5.93 -32.16
C GLU A 17 3.34 -4.42 -31.88
N GLU A 18 2.31 -3.69 -32.32
CA GLU A 18 2.06 -2.33 -31.88
C GLU A 18 1.74 -2.39 -30.38
N ASN A 19 2.76 -2.15 -29.57
CA ASN A 19 2.59 -1.89 -28.15
C ASN A 19 1.85 -0.55 -28.04
N SER A 20 0.54 -0.61 -27.80
CA SER A 20 -0.25 0.55 -27.42
C SER A 20 0.25 1.02 -26.05
N ASP A 21 1.23 1.92 -26.08
CA ASP A 21 1.64 2.70 -24.92
C ASP A 21 0.48 3.63 -24.57
N THR A 22 -0.52 3.09 -23.87
CA THR A 22 -1.36 3.91 -22.99
C THR A 22 -0.47 4.29 -21.81
N GLY A 23 0.50 5.15 -22.08
CA GLY A 23 1.39 5.70 -21.08
C GLY A 23 0.54 6.48 -20.10
N VAL A 24 0.25 5.87 -18.96
CA VAL A 24 -0.22 6.62 -17.79
C VAL A 24 0.93 7.56 -17.47
N ILE A 25 0.79 8.83 -17.83
CA ILE A 25 1.74 9.88 -17.47
C ILE A 25 1.58 10.08 -15.96
N GLN A 26 2.28 9.24 -15.20
CA GLN A 26 2.33 9.31 -13.75
C GLN A 26 3.44 10.31 -13.40
N GLY A 27 3.05 11.55 -13.08
CA GLY A 27 4.01 12.56 -12.65
C GLY A 27 4.83 12.07 -11.46
N ARG A 28 6.14 12.29 -11.50
CA ARG A 28 7.09 11.93 -10.43
C ARG A 28 6.54 12.42 -9.09
N VAL A 29 6.48 11.52 -8.10
CA VAL A 29 6.10 11.88 -6.72
C VAL A 29 7.36 11.90 -5.86
N GLU A 30 7.55 13.00 -5.15
CA GLU A 30 8.66 13.17 -4.21
C GLU A 30 8.43 12.31 -2.95
N ASP A 31 9.50 11.77 -2.39
CA ASP A 31 9.43 11.07 -1.11
C ASP A 31 9.06 12.04 0.02
N VAL A 32 7.99 11.75 0.75
CA VAL A 32 7.45 12.66 1.79
C VAL A 32 8.37 12.76 3.00
N GLN A 33 9.12 11.70 3.33
CA GLN A 33 10.11 11.76 4.41
C GLN A 33 11.28 12.67 4.02
N GLU A 34 11.76 12.61 2.77
CA GLU A 34 12.79 13.54 2.29
C GLU A 34 12.28 14.97 2.19
N LEU A 35 11.06 15.15 1.69
CA LEU A 35 10.41 16.45 1.66
C LEU A 35 10.35 17.04 3.07
N ARG A 36 9.92 16.27 4.08
CA ARG A 36 9.96 16.70 5.48
C ARG A 36 11.38 17.03 5.96
N ARG A 37 12.38 16.20 5.64
CA ARG A 37 13.79 16.42 6.04
C ARG A 37 14.36 17.72 5.49
N SER A 38 13.90 18.17 4.33
CA SER A 38 14.30 19.45 3.74
C SER A 38 13.72 20.69 4.44
N HIS A 39 12.80 20.51 5.40
CA HIS A 39 12.11 21.59 6.14
C HIS A 39 11.51 22.68 5.23
N PRO A 40 10.61 22.30 4.30
CA PRO A 40 10.05 23.25 3.36
C PRO A 40 9.16 24.26 4.09
N THR A 41 9.21 25.51 3.67
CA THR A 41 8.33 26.57 4.20
C THR A 41 6.93 26.51 3.60
N VAL A 42 6.75 25.79 2.49
CA VAL A 42 5.48 25.64 1.76
C VAL A 42 5.26 24.18 1.43
N ILE A 43 4.07 23.67 1.74
CA ILE A 43 3.62 22.34 1.35
C ILE A 43 3.27 22.35 -0.15
N PRO A 44 3.80 21.42 -0.98
CA PRO A 44 3.46 21.37 -2.40
C PRO A 44 1.95 21.22 -2.62
N ALA A 45 1.42 21.91 -3.64
CA ALA A 45 -0.02 22.02 -3.87
C ALA A 45 -0.76 20.67 -4.02
N ARG A 46 -0.05 19.63 -4.47
CA ARG A 46 -0.58 18.26 -4.58
C ARG A 46 -0.94 17.64 -3.23
N TYR A 47 -0.35 18.07 -2.12
CA TYR A 47 -0.69 17.55 -0.78
C TYR A 47 -1.72 18.41 -0.04
N VAL A 48 -2.11 19.54 -0.62
CA VAL A 48 -3.05 20.47 0.00
C VAL A 48 -4.47 20.10 -0.44
N ARG A 49 -5.26 19.56 0.50
CA ARG A 49 -6.68 19.22 0.28
C ARG A 49 -7.50 20.43 -0.13
N ASP A 50 -8.56 20.22 -0.92
CA ASP A 50 -9.42 21.31 -1.35
C ASP A 50 -10.27 21.83 -0.17
N GLY A 51 -10.76 23.07 -0.27
CA GLY A 51 -11.36 23.77 0.89
C GLY A 51 -12.58 23.06 1.50
N ASN A 52 -13.31 22.29 0.70
CA ASN A 52 -14.46 21.48 1.11
C ASN A 52 -14.08 20.18 1.84
N GLU A 53 -12.86 19.67 1.67
CA GLU A 53 -12.34 18.46 2.33
C GLU A 53 -11.64 18.78 3.66
N ARG A 54 -11.33 20.06 3.92
CA ARG A 54 -10.67 20.46 5.16
C ARG A 54 -11.69 20.55 6.30
N PRO A 55 -11.29 20.18 7.53
CA PRO A 55 -12.13 20.37 8.69
C PRO A 55 -12.59 21.83 8.79
N SER A 56 -13.89 22.03 9.00
CA SER A 56 -14.42 23.37 9.28
C SER A 56 -13.87 23.85 10.63
N PRO A 57 -13.41 25.10 10.73
CA PRO A 57 -12.99 25.69 12.00
C PRO A 57 -14.18 25.95 12.96
N ALA A 58 -15.42 25.76 12.49
CA ALA A 58 -16.59 25.86 13.36
C ALA A 58 -16.55 24.74 14.42
N PRO A 59 -16.89 25.03 15.68
CA PRO A 59 -17.02 23.99 16.68
C PRO A 59 -18.07 23.00 16.21
N SER A 60 -17.64 21.77 15.93
CA SER A 60 -18.58 20.67 15.71
C SER A 60 -19.52 20.63 16.91
N PRO A 61 -20.84 20.44 16.72
CA PRO A 61 -21.72 20.13 17.84
C PRO A 61 -21.06 18.99 18.63
N ILE A 62 -21.04 19.10 19.95
CA ILE A 62 -20.53 18.04 20.83
C ILE A 62 -21.43 16.83 20.60
N LEU A 63 -21.06 16.01 19.62
CA LEU A 63 -21.68 14.72 19.42
C LEU A 63 -21.28 13.89 20.65
N PRO A 64 -22.20 13.10 21.22
CA PRO A 64 -21.82 12.13 22.25
C PRO A 64 -20.65 11.31 21.71
N SER A 65 -19.65 11.01 22.55
CA SER A 65 -18.54 10.18 22.12
C SER A 65 -19.10 8.85 21.66
N MET A 66 -19.18 8.67 20.35
CA MET A 66 -19.50 7.37 19.78
C MET A 66 -18.20 6.60 19.86
N ASP A 67 -18.09 5.74 20.87
CA ASP A 67 -16.91 4.91 21.05
C ASP A 67 -16.93 3.80 20.00
N VAL A 68 -15.82 3.65 19.27
CA VAL A 68 -15.66 2.60 18.27
C VAL A 68 -15.87 1.24 18.94
N PRO A 69 -16.75 0.36 18.41
CA PRO A 69 -17.02 -0.94 19.02
C PRO A 69 -15.74 -1.76 19.18
N VAL A 70 -15.60 -2.44 20.33
CA VAL A 70 -14.48 -3.35 20.62
C VAL A 70 -15.00 -4.78 20.66
N ILE A 71 -14.47 -5.68 19.84
CA ILE A 71 -14.91 -7.09 19.74
C ILE A 71 -13.87 -8.01 20.39
N ASP A 72 -14.31 -8.87 21.30
CA ASP A 72 -13.47 -9.88 21.94
C ASP A 72 -13.50 -11.21 21.16
N LEU A 73 -12.45 -11.50 20.39
CA LEU A 73 -12.43 -12.68 19.53
C LEU A 73 -12.40 -14.00 20.31
N SER A 74 -11.92 -14.00 21.56
CA SER A 74 -11.92 -15.19 22.41
C SER A 74 -13.35 -15.67 22.73
N ARG A 75 -14.35 -14.78 22.64
CA ARG A 75 -15.77 -15.06 22.92
C ARG A 75 -16.55 -15.49 21.67
N LEU A 76 -15.92 -15.50 20.49
CA LEU A 76 -16.52 -15.94 19.24
C LEU A 76 -16.34 -17.44 18.98
N GLY A 77 -15.32 -18.08 19.58
CA GLY A 77 -14.96 -19.48 19.32
C GLY A 77 -15.89 -20.55 19.89
N SER A 78 -16.94 -20.17 20.62
CA SER A 78 -17.98 -21.11 21.08
C SER A 78 -18.96 -21.37 19.93
N CYS A 79 -19.03 -22.62 19.45
CA CYS A 79 -19.89 -23.09 18.34
C CYS A 79 -21.41 -22.83 18.49
N SER A 80 -21.86 -22.07 19.49
CA SER A 80 -23.22 -21.56 19.53
C SER A 80 -23.29 -20.23 18.77
N SER A 81 -24.03 -20.18 17.66
CA SER A 81 -24.32 -18.97 16.87
C SER A 81 -25.17 -17.93 17.62
N LYS A 82 -25.10 -17.88 18.95
CA LYS A 82 -25.91 -17.02 19.83
C LYS A 82 -25.09 -16.42 20.97
N THR A 83 -23.77 -16.28 20.83
CA THR A 83 -23.02 -15.54 21.83
C THR A 83 -23.37 -14.05 21.73
N PRO A 84 -23.47 -13.32 22.86
CA PRO A 84 -23.65 -11.87 22.85
C PRO A 84 -22.59 -11.13 22.01
N GLU A 85 -21.38 -11.68 21.95
CA GLU A 85 -20.28 -11.10 21.18
C GLU A 85 -20.52 -11.20 19.67
N MET A 86 -21.13 -12.29 19.19
CA MET A 86 -21.48 -12.44 17.78
C MET A 86 -22.55 -11.44 17.35
N ALA A 87 -23.53 -11.16 18.21
CA ALA A 87 -24.52 -10.11 17.98
C ALA A 87 -23.89 -8.70 17.97
N LYS A 88 -22.91 -8.46 18.87
CA LYS A 88 -22.13 -7.22 18.90
C LYS A 88 -21.32 -7.02 17.62
N LEU A 89 -20.69 -8.08 17.11
CA LEU A 89 -19.96 -8.06 15.85
C LEU A 89 -20.91 -7.73 14.68
N ALA A 90 -22.08 -8.38 14.60
CA ALA A 90 -23.07 -8.07 13.57
C ALA A 90 -23.52 -6.60 13.62
N ALA A 91 -23.85 -6.09 14.82
CA ALA A 91 -24.23 -4.70 15.01
C ALA A 91 -23.10 -3.71 14.65
N ALA A 92 -21.83 -4.05 14.93
CA ALA A 92 -20.69 -3.24 14.52
C ALA A 92 -20.53 -3.23 13.00
N CYS A 93 -20.68 -4.38 12.33
CA CYS A 93 -20.63 -4.46 10.87
C CYS A 93 -21.76 -3.64 10.20
N GLU A 94 -23.00 -3.72 10.71
CA GLU A 94 -24.16 -3.02 10.14
C GLU A 94 -24.21 -1.53 10.48
N GLY A 95 -23.93 -1.18 11.74
CA GLY A 95 -24.05 0.19 12.24
C GLY A 95 -22.81 1.05 12.03
N TRP A 96 -21.62 0.45 12.05
CA TRP A 96 -20.35 1.17 11.96
C TRP A 96 -19.55 0.86 10.70
N GLY A 97 -19.50 -0.41 10.28
CA GLY A 97 -18.56 -0.89 9.26
C GLY A 97 -17.09 -0.90 9.72
N PHE A 98 -16.83 -0.61 11.00
CA PHE A 98 -15.50 -0.59 11.61
C PHE A 98 -15.57 -0.94 13.10
N PHE A 99 -14.55 -1.63 13.62
CA PHE A 99 -14.44 -2.02 15.03
C PHE A 99 -12.98 -2.34 15.38
N GLN A 100 -12.67 -2.30 16.66
CA GLN A 100 -11.40 -2.78 17.22
C GLN A 100 -11.55 -4.25 17.65
N VAL A 101 -10.45 -4.99 17.70
CA VAL A 101 -10.42 -6.38 18.19
C VAL A 101 -9.47 -6.52 19.37
N ILE A 102 -9.88 -7.29 20.38
CA ILE A 102 -9.04 -7.71 21.51
C ILE A 102 -9.05 -9.22 21.63
N ASN A 103 -8.08 -9.78 22.36
CA ASN A 103 -7.92 -11.23 22.56
C ASN A 103 -7.94 -12.00 21.23
N HIS A 104 -7.27 -11.46 20.21
CA HIS A 104 -7.26 -11.99 18.84
C HIS A 104 -6.34 -13.20 18.67
N GLY A 105 -5.61 -13.61 19.71
CA GLY A 105 -4.73 -14.79 19.68
C GLY A 105 -3.44 -14.62 18.88
N VAL A 106 -3.11 -13.38 18.49
CA VAL A 106 -1.80 -13.05 17.91
C VAL A 106 -0.90 -12.61 19.06
N GLU A 107 0.27 -13.23 19.17
CA GLU A 107 1.25 -12.95 20.21
C GLU A 107 1.66 -11.48 20.21
N HIS A 108 1.74 -10.87 21.39
CA HIS A 108 2.09 -9.46 21.51
C HIS A 108 3.52 -9.18 21.02
N GLU A 109 4.45 -10.07 21.34
CA GLU A 109 5.86 -9.98 20.92
C GLU A 109 6.01 -9.93 19.39
N LEU A 110 5.16 -10.67 18.65
CA LEU A 110 5.16 -10.64 17.18
C LEU A 110 4.70 -9.27 16.64
N LEU A 111 3.71 -8.63 17.28
CA LEU A 111 3.26 -7.30 16.87
C LEU A 111 4.32 -6.24 17.13
N GLU A 112 5.00 -6.31 18.28
CA GLU A 112 6.11 -5.42 18.62
C GLU A 112 7.28 -5.59 17.65
N GLU A 113 7.63 -6.83 17.30
CA GLU A 113 8.68 -7.12 16.32
C GLU A 113 8.31 -6.60 14.93
N MET A 114 7.06 -6.78 14.49
CA MET A 114 6.58 -6.24 13.22
C MET A 114 6.66 -4.71 13.18
N GLU A 115 6.23 -4.02 14.24
CA GLU A 115 6.33 -2.56 14.32
C GLU A 115 7.79 -2.10 14.29
N LYS A 116 8.66 -2.78 15.05
CA LYS A 116 10.10 -2.49 15.09
C LYS A 116 10.73 -2.64 13.71
N LEU A 117 10.50 -3.75 13.01
CA LEU A 117 11.08 -4.01 11.69
C LEU A 117 10.56 -3.02 10.64
N ALA A 118 9.28 -2.67 10.67
CA ALA A 118 8.73 -1.64 9.80
C ALA A 118 9.42 -0.29 10.06
N ARG A 119 9.56 0.11 11.33
CA ARG A 119 10.25 1.34 11.72
C ARG A 119 11.71 1.35 11.26
N GLU A 120 12.44 0.25 11.49
CA GLU A 120 13.83 0.11 11.05
C GLU A 120 13.95 0.28 9.53
N PHE A 121 13.10 -0.38 8.74
CA PHE A 121 13.06 -0.22 7.30
C PHE A 121 12.80 1.24 6.86
N PHE A 122 11.80 1.90 7.44
CA PHE A 122 11.48 3.30 7.10
C PHE A 122 12.53 4.32 7.58
N MET A 123 13.41 3.92 8.49
CA MET A 123 14.54 4.73 8.96
C MET A 123 15.81 4.56 8.11
N LEU A 124 15.84 3.59 7.19
CA LEU A 124 16.94 3.44 6.25
C LEU A 124 17.06 4.67 5.31
N PRO A 125 18.25 4.90 4.72
CA PRO A 125 18.43 5.89 3.65
C PRO A 125 17.46 5.67 2.49
N LEU A 126 17.14 6.74 1.74
CA LEU A 126 16.23 6.65 0.61
C LEU A 126 16.70 5.62 -0.41
N GLU A 127 18.00 5.58 -0.69
CA GLU A 127 18.63 4.69 -1.67
C GLU A 127 18.45 3.21 -1.31
N GLU A 128 18.33 2.88 -0.03
CA GLU A 128 18.05 1.51 0.42
C GLU A 128 16.58 1.14 0.22
N LYS A 129 15.67 2.09 0.48
CA LYS A 129 14.22 1.87 0.30
C LYS A 129 13.82 1.82 -1.18
N GLU A 130 14.48 2.62 -2.02
CA GLU A 130 14.24 2.67 -3.48
C GLU A 130 14.69 1.41 -4.22
N LYS A 131 15.42 0.49 -3.57
CA LYS A 131 15.71 -0.85 -4.13
C LYS A 131 14.46 -1.70 -4.34
N TYR A 132 13.35 -1.35 -3.71
CA TYR A 132 12.10 -2.09 -3.76
C TYR A 132 10.98 -1.23 -4.36
N PRO A 133 11.12 -0.67 -5.57
CA PRO A 133 10.23 0.37 -6.05
C PRO A 133 8.81 -0.16 -6.30
N MET A 134 7.81 0.66 -5.98
CA MET A 134 6.45 0.47 -6.48
C MET A 134 6.39 0.94 -7.94
N PRO A 135 6.18 0.04 -8.92
CA PRO A 135 6.11 0.45 -10.32
C PRO A 135 4.83 1.26 -10.57
N PRO A 136 4.80 2.08 -11.64
CA PRO A 136 3.60 2.77 -12.08
C PRO A 136 2.40 1.82 -12.24
N GLY A 137 1.24 2.20 -11.69
CA GLY A 137 0.04 1.35 -11.65
C GLY A 137 0.16 0.08 -10.80
N GLY A 138 1.29 -0.15 -10.12
CA GLY A 138 1.52 -1.25 -9.21
C GLY A 138 0.90 -1.02 -7.82
N ILE A 139 0.74 -2.12 -7.08
CA ILE A 139 0.21 -2.11 -5.70
C ILE A 139 1.19 -2.71 -4.68
N GLN A 140 2.41 -3.08 -5.12
CA GLN A 140 3.45 -3.66 -4.28
C GLN A 140 4.76 -2.89 -4.49
N GLY A 141 5.56 -2.77 -3.43
CA GLY A 141 6.81 -2.01 -3.39
C GLY A 141 6.71 -0.76 -2.51
N TYR A 142 7.79 0.02 -2.52
CA TYR A 142 8.00 1.28 -1.83
C TYR A 142 7.65 2.45 -2.73
N GLY A 143 6.84 3.37 -2.23
CA GLY A 143 6.47 4.59 -2.95
C GLY A 143 5.08 5.07 -2.56
N HIS A 144 4.37 5.62 -3.53
CA HIS A 144 3.02 6.14 -3.35
C HIS A 144 2.01 5.23 -4.02
N ALA A 145 0.98 4.86 -3.27
CA ALA A 145 -0.13 4.08 -3.79
C ALA A 145 -0.97 4.92 -4.75
N PHE A 146 -1.49 4.28 -5.81
CA PHE A 146 -2.66 4.81 -6.56
C PHE A 146 -2.48 6.22 -7.14
N VAL A 147 -1.33 6.53 -7.74
CA VAL A 147 -1.10 7.81 -8.43
C VAL A 147 -1.47 7.65 -9.91
N PHE A 148 -2.51 8.34 -10.35
CA PHE A 148 -3.11 8.18 -11.68
C PHE A 148 -2.98 9.43 -12.57
N SER A 149 -2.64 10.59 -12.00
CA SER A 149 -2.46 11.86 -12.75
C SER A 149 -1.53 12.83 -12.03
N GLU A 150 -1.06 13.86 -12.74
CA GLU A 150 -0.21 14.91 -12.17
C GLU A 150 -1.01 15.90 -11.28
N GLU A 151 -2.30 16.04 -11.54
CA GLU A 151 -3.22 16.93 -10.82
C GLU A 151 -3.79 16.29 -9.55
N GLN A 152 -3.65 14.97 -9.40
CA GLN A 152 -4.18 14.24 -8.25
C GLN A 152 -3.62 14.77 -6.93
N LYS A 153 -4.53 14.91 -5.95
CA LYS A 153 -4.18 15.16 -4.56
C LYS A 153 -3.58 13.91 -3.92
N LEU A 154 -2.43 14.07 -3.29
CA LEU A 154 -1.63 13.01 -2.69
C LEU A 154 -1.75 13.02 -1.17
N ASP A 155 -1.65 11.84 -0.57
CA ASP A 155 -1.51 11.72 0.87
C ASP A 155 -0.10 12.10 1.33
N TRP A 156 -0.01 12.70 2.51
CA TRP A 156 1.27 13.03 3.14
C TRP A 156 1.87 11.79 3.81
N CYS A 157 2.14 10.75 3.02
CA CYS A 157 2.75 9.50 3.49
C CYS A 157 3.55 8.81 2.38
N ASN A 158 4.56 8.04 2.80
CA ASN A 158 5.15 7.01 1.96
C ASN A 158 4.51 5.66 2.35
N MET A 159 4.39 4.76 1.39
CA MET A 159 3.84 3.42 1.58
C MET A 159 4.85 2.35 1.22
N PHE A 160 4.79 1.22 1.92
CA PHE A 160 5.45 -0.03 1.52
C PHE A 160 4.43 -1.15 1.56
N ALA A 161 4.17 -1.79 0.42
CA ALA A 161 3.15 -2.83 0.29
C ALA A 161 3.73 -4.12 -0.27
N LEU A 162 3.35 -5.26 0.32
CA LEU A 162 3.80 -6.59 -0.09
C LEU A 162 2.61 -7.54 -0.22
N GLY A 163 2.58 -8.32 -1.30
CA GLY A 163 1.65 -9.42 -1.44
C GLY A 163 2.05 -10.59 -0.54
N LEU A 164 1.14 -11.05 0.32
CA LEU A 164 1.40 -12.13 1.28
C LEU A 164 0.75 -13.47 0.90
N ALA A 165 -0.51 -13.44 0.44
CA ALA A 165 -1.26 -14.64 0.11
C ALA A 165 -2.27 -14.35 -1.00
N PRO A 166 -2.55 -15.31 -1.90
CA PRO A 166 -1.90 -16.63 -2.04
C PRO A 166 -0.45 -16.56 -2.53
N ALA A 167 0.31 -17.65 -2.48
CA ALA A 167 1.76 -17.63 -2.74
C ALA A 167 2.17 -17.00 -4.09
N PHE A 168 1.35 -17.13 -5.14
CA PHE A 168 1.64 -16.57 -6.46
C PHE A 168 1.61 -15.04 -6.51
N VAL A 169 1.04 -14.34 -5.53
CA VAL A 169 1.07 -12.87 -5.49
C VAL A 169 2.36 -12.31 -4.87
N ARG A 170 3.14 -13.17 -4.20
CA ARG A 170 4.41 -12.79 -3.58
C ARG A 170 5.41 -12.48 -4.69
N LYS A 171 6.10 -11.36 -4.55
CA LYS A 171 7.21 -10.94 -5.42
C LYS A 171 8.51 -10.94 -4.62
N PRO A 172 9.24 -12.06 -4.53
CA PRO A 172 10.41 -12.20 -3.65
C PRO A 172 11.49 -11.12 -3.81
N GLU A 173 11.57 -10.51 -4.98
CA GLU A 173 12.43 -9.38 -5.32
C GLU A 173 12.06 -8.07 -4.59
N LEU A 174 10.80 -7.90 -4.18
CA LEU A 174 10.33 -6.74 -3.42
C LEU A 174 10.47 -6.91 -1.90
N TRP A 175 10.82 -8.10 -1.41
CA TRP A 175 10.97 -8.34 0.02
C TRP A 175 12.33 -7.81 0.50
N PRO A 176 12.38 -6.91 1.49
CA PRO A 176 13.64 -6.39 2.00
C PRO A 176 14.55 -7.48 2.54
N THR A 177 15.86 -7.29 2.38
CA THR A 177 16.90 -8.08 3.07
C THR A 177 17.58 -7.27 4.17
N ASN A 178 17.19 -6.00 4.32
CA ASN A 178 17.63 -5.08 5.35
C ASN A 178 16.36 -4.38 5.89
N PRO A 179 16.01 -4.53 7.18
CA PRO A 179 16.73 -5.30 8.20
C PRO A 179 16.76 -6.82 7.92
N PRO A 180 17.78 -7.58 8.38
CA PRO A 180 17.92 -9.01 8.08
C PRO A 180 16.74 -9.88 8.55
N SER A 181 16.08 -9.49 9.64
CA SER A 181 14.93 -10.19 10.22
C SER A 181 13.59 -9.81 9.57
N PHE A 182 13.58 -9.06 8.46
CA PHE A 182 12.33 -8.65 7.82
C PHE A 182 11.56 -9.83 7.18
N ARG A 183 12.27 -10.87 6.72
CA ARG A 183 11.70 -12.00 5.95
C ARG A 183 11.33 -13.19 6.82
#